data_AF-A0A3E0Q6F7-F1
#
_entry.id   AF-A0A3E0Q6F7-F1
#
_cell.length_a   1.000
_cell.length_b   1.000
_cell.length_c   1.000
_cell.angle_alpha   90.00
_cell.angle_beta   90.00
_cell.angle_gamma   90.00
#
_symmetry.space_group_name_H-M   'P 1'
#
loop_
_entity.id
_entity.type
_entity.pdbx_description
1 polymer ?
#
loop_
_entity_poly.entity_id
_entity_poly.type
_entity_poly.pdbx_seq_one_letter_code
_entity_poly.pdbx_strand_id
1 'polypeptide(L)'
;MKRDEAKKIADNALKDLQQALNAGRSEALERYLDVMSRFHKYSWNNCMLIAAQMPEATHVAGFRNWLKLGRYVRKGEKGIAIFAPLRFRRKSDDPNEEAINSIASFKVVHVFDISQTDGDDLPQFAQISGDPGELLQRLEDVVQESGIALSYEELPFGTCSASAEVRQS
;
A
#
# COMPACT_ATOMS: atom_id res chain seq x y z
N MET A 1 20.29 10.08 -0.57
CA MET A 1 19.35 11.14 -0.15
C MET A 1 19.38 11.30 1.36
N LYS A 2 19.49 12.54 1.86
CA LYS A 2 19.41 12.86 3.30
C LYS A 2 17.94 13.00 3.74
N ARG A 3 17.69 12.94 5.06
CA ARG A 3 16.33 13.09 5.62
C ARG A 3 15.64 14.38 5.19
N ASP A 4 16.35 15.49 5.25
CA ASP A 4 15.78 16.80 4.93
C ASP A 4 15.48 16.96 3.44
N GLU A 5 16.23 16.27 2.58
CA GLU A 5 15.94 16.20 1.14
C GLU A 5 14.66 15.40 0.89
N ALA A 6 14.50 14.23 1.50
CA ALA A 6 13.28 13.43 1.39
C ALA A 6 12.06 14.22 1.89
N LYS A 7 12.19 14.91 3.02
CA LYS A 7 11.11 15.76 3.55
C LYS A 7 10.75 16.87 2.56
N LYS A 8 11.74 17.56 1.99
CA LYS A 8 11.51 18.59 0.97
C LYS A 8 10.81 18.04 -0.28
N ILE A 9 11.14 16.82 -0.71
CA ILE A 9 10.46 16.19 -1.85
C ILE A 9 8.98 15.99 -1.55
N ALA A 10 8.64 15.44 -0.37
CA ALA A 10 7.25 15.26 0.03
C ALA A 10 6.50 16.60 0.16
N ASP A 11 7.14 17.60 0.79
CA ASP A 11 6.56 18.94 0.96
C ASP A 11 6.34 19.65 -0.40
N ASN A 12 7.26 19.47 -1.36
CA ASN A 12 7.13 20.04 -2.69
C ASN A 12 6.05 19.31 -3.51
N ALA A 13 6.00 17.97 -3.46
CA ALA A 13 4.95 17.20 -4.11
C ALA A 13 3.54 17.61 -3.64
N LEU A 14 3.40 17.91 -2.35
CA LEU A 14 2.15 18.44 -1.79
C LEU A 14 1.80 19.83 -2.34
N LYS A 15 2.78 20.73 -2.43
CA LYS A 15 2.58 22.07 -3.00
C LYS A 15 2.21 22.02 -4.47
N ASP A 16 2.89 21.16 -5.24
CA ASP A 16 2.62 20.98 -6.66
C ASP A 16 1.21 20.43 -6.89
N LEU A 17 0.79 19.47 -6.05
CA LEU A 17 -0.59 18.97 -6.05
C LEU A 17 -1.60 20.08 -5.75
N GLN A 18 -1.36 20.89 -4.72
CA GLN A 18 -2.24 22.01 -4.37
C GLN A 18 -2.36 23.02 -5.52
N GLN A 19 -1.24 23.35 -6.17
CA GLN A 19 -1.23 24.24 -7.33
C GLN A 19 -1.96 23.65 -8.54
N ALA A 20 -1.79 22.36 -8.81
CA ALA A 20 -2.50 21.67 -9.89
C ALA A 20 -4.01 21.70 -9.67
N LEU A 21 -4.47 21.39 -8.45
CA LEU A 21 -5.89 21.41 -8.10
C LEU A 21 -6.50 22.81 -8.20
N ASN A 22 -5.79 23.84 -7.71
CA ASN A 22 -6.24 25.23 -7.86
C ASN A 22 -6.33 25.67 -9.33
N ALA A 23 -5.53 25.06 -10.21
CA ALA A 23 -5.58 25.27 -11.65
C ALA A 23 -6.59 24.36 -12.38
N GLY A 24 -7.41 23.59 -11.64
CA GLY A 24 -8.42 22.69 -12.21
C GLY A 24 -7.87 21.40 -12.82
N ARG A 25 -6.63 21.02 -12.49
CA ARG A 25 -5.96 19.81 -13.02
C ARG A 25 -5.97 18.69 -11.98
N SER A 26 -6.58 17.56 -12.32
CA SER A 26 -6.74 16.39 -11.43
C SER A 26 -5.70 15.30 -11.64
N GLU A 27 -4.86 15.35 -12.68
CA GLU A 27 -3.99 14.22 -13.05
C GLU A 27 -2.92 13.93 -11.97
N ALA A 28 -2.51 14.96 -11.23
CA ALA A 28 -1.62 14.79 -10.08
C ALA A 28 -2.34 14.12 -8.89
N LEU A 29 -3.62 14.41 -8.69
CA LEU A 29 -4.44 13.80 -7.65
C LEU A 29 -4.75 12.35 -7.98
N GLU A 30 -5.13 12.05 -9.24
CA GLU A 30 -5.45 10.70 -9.69
C GLU A 30 -4.24 9.77 -9.54
N ARG A 31 -3.05 10.19 -10.00
CA ARG A 31 -1.81 9.44 -9.77
C ARG A 31 -1.53 9.21 -8.29
N TYR A 32 -1.80 10.20 -7.46
CA TYR A 32 -1.58 10.07 -6.04
C TYR A 32 -2.54 9.06 -5.38
N LEU A 33 -3.83 9.15 -5.70
CA LEU A 33 -4.85 8.22 -5.22
C LEU A 33 -4.58 6.80 -5.70
N ASP A 34 -4.10 6.65 -6.94
CA ASP A 34 -3.70 5.36 -7.49
C ASP A 34 -2.51 4.75 -6.73
N VAL A 35 -1.48 5.54 -6.40
CA VAL A 35 -0.38 5.07 -5.52
C VAL A 35 -0.91 4.72 -4.12
N MET A 36 -1.79 5.52 -3.54
CA MET A 36 -2.38 5.21 -2.23
C MET A 36 -3.17 3.90 -2.23
N SER A 37 -3.86 3.59 -3.34
CA SER A 37 -4.61 2.34 -3.49
C SER A 37 -3.69 1.11 -3.44
N ARG A 38 -2.51 1.20 -4.08
CA ARG A 38 -1.50 0.13 -4.12
C ARG A 38 -0.71 0.00 -2.82
N PHE A 39 -0.39 1.12 -2.17
CA PHE A 39 0.46 1.15 -0.97
C PHE A 39 -0.29 1.47 0.33
N HIS A 40 -1.50 0.94 0.50
CA HIS A 40 -2.38 1.22 1.63
C HIS A 40 -1.80 0.88 3.03
N LYS A 41 -0.70 0.11 3.13
CA LYS A 41 0.02 -0.17 4.39
C LYS A 41 1.12 0.85 4.71
N TYR A 42 1.48 1.70 3.76
CA TYR A 42 2.50 2.73 3.95
C TYR A 42 1.88 4.00 4.54
N SER A 43 2.71 4.77 5.26
CA SER A 43 2.27 6.08 5.74
C SER A 43 2.04 7.02 4.56
N TRP A 44 1.15 8.00 4.76
CA TRP A 44 0.85 9.05 3.79
C TRP A 44 2.11 9.72 3.20
N ASN A 45 3.10 10.05 4.05
CA ASN A 45 4.39 10.59 3.62
C ASN A 45 5.17 9.64 2.70
N ASN A 46 5.14 8.33 2.99
CA ASN A 46 5.82 7.35 2.16
C ASN A 46 5.08 7.15 0.84
N CYS A 47 3.75 7.19 0.81
CA CYS A 47 2.99 7.17 -0.44
C CYS A 47 3.34 8.38 -1.32
N MET A 48 3.43 9.58 -0.73
CA MET A 48 3.88 10.79 -1.45
C MET A 48 5.31 10.64 -2.00
N LEU A 49 6.23 10.12 -1.19
CA LEU A 49 7.61 9.89 -1.63
C LEU A 49 7.70 8.88 -2.77
N ILE A 50 6.92 7.80 -2.72
CA ILE A 50 6.86 6.81 -3.80
C ILE A 50 6.28 7.46 -5.05
N ALA A 51 5.12 8.13 -4.95
CA ALA A 51 4.48 8.81 -6.07
C ALA A 51 5.41 9.84 -6.74
N ALA A 52 6.14 10.64 -5.95
CA ALA A 52 7.03 11.67 -6.47
C ALA A 52 8.27 11.11 -7.19
N GLN A 53 8.75 9.92 -6.79
CA GLN A 53 9.96 9.31 -7.33
C GLN A 53 9.67 8.29 -8.44
N MET A 54 8.56 7.54 -8.32
CA MET A 54 8.14 6.49 -9.24
C MET A 54 6.61 6.31 -9.16
N PRO A 55 5.82 7.09 -9.92
CA PRO A 55 4.35 6.99 -9.94
C PRO A 55 3.84 5.61 -10.36
N GLU A 56 4.59 4.91 -11.21
CA GLU A 56 4.22 3.59 -11.75
C GLU A 56 4.58 2.42 -10.81
N ALA A 57 5.11 2.70 -9.60
CA ALA A 57 5.49 1.65 -8.66
C ALA A 57 4.28 0.79 -8.26
N THR A 58 4.41 -0.53 -8.34
CA THR A 58 3.33 -1.47 -8.03
C THR A 58 3.64 -2.31 -6.80
N HIS A 59 4.89 -2.73 -6.63
CA HIS A 59 5.33 -3.58 -5.53
C HIS A 59 6.72 -3.14 -5.10
N VAL A 60 6.83 -2.52 -3.92
CA VAL A 60 8.11 -2.02 -3.42
C VAL A 60 8.59 -2.82 -2.23
N ALA A 61 9.86 -3.21 -2.24
CA ALA A 61 10.48 -3.88 -1.11
C ALA A 61 11.95 -3.44 -0.94
N GLY A 62 12.48 -3.66 0.27
CA GLY A 62 13.90 -3.47 0.53
C GLY A 62 14.73 -4.54 -0.16
N PHE A 63 15.97 -4.22 -0.52
CA PHE A 63 16.90 -5.11 -1.24
C PHE A 63 16.97 -6.54 -0.66
N ARG A 64 17.08 -6.67 0.67
CA ARG A 64 17.13 -7.98 1.34
C ARG A 64 15.83 -8.78 1.24
N ASN A 65 14.67 -8.11 1.16
CA ASN A 65 13.40 -8.79 0.98
C ASN A 65 13.27 -9.33 -0.44
N TRP A 66 13.75 -8.59 -1.44
CA TRP A 66 13.82 -9.11 -2.81
C TRP A 66 14.66 -10.38 -2.87
N LEU A 67 15.85 -10.39 -2.26
CA LEU A 67 16.70 -11.59 -2.22
C LEU A 67 16.01 -12.80 -1.57
N LYS A 68 15.19 -12.59 -0.53
CA LYS A 68 14.41 -13.66 0.11
C LYS A 68 13.30 -14.20 -0.78
N LEU A 69 12.81 -13.38 -1.71
CA LEU A 69 11.79 -13.75 -2.69
C LEU A 69 12.40 -14.30 -3.99
N GLY A 70 13.69 -14.65 -4.00
CA GLY A 70 14.36 -15.17 -5.21
C GLY A 70 14.62 -14.10 -6.28
N ARG A 71 14.51 -12.80 -5.94
CA ARG A 71 14.71 -11.69 -6.86
C ARG A 71 15.92 -10.84 -6.49
N TYR A 72 16.58 -10.26 -7.49
CA TYR A 72 17.71 -9.37 -7.31
C TYR A 72 17.48 -8.04 -8.04
N VAL A 73 17.88 -6.95 -7.39
CA VAL A 73 17.82 -5.61 -7.99
C VAL A 73 18.91 -5.49 -9.05
N ARG A 74 18.56 -5.03 -10.26
CA ARG A 74 19.54 -4.86 -11.34
C ARG A 74 20.59 -3.80 -11.00
N LYS A 75 21.80 -4.01 -11.52
CA LYS A 75 22.92 -3.09 -11.28
C LYS A 75 22.64 -1.73 -11.92
N GLY A 76 22.73 -0.66 -11.12
CA GLY A 76 22.53 0.72 -11.57
C GLY A 76 21.13 1.28 -11.35
N GLU A 77 20.19 0.46 -10.88
CA GLU A 77 18.83 0.89 -10.54
C GLU A 77 18.84 1.92 -9.40
N LYS A 78 18.01 2.96 -9.53
CA LYS A 78 17.83 3.99 -8.49
C LYS A 78 16.77 3.55 -7.50
N GLY A 79 17.14 3.46 -6.22
CA GLY A 79 16.19 3.16 -5.15
C GLY A 79 15.28 4.33 -4.83
N ILE A 80 14.05 4.01 -4.44
CA ILE A 80 13.03 4.94 -3.95
C ILE A 80 13.28 5.20 -2.47
N ALA A 81 13.50 6.45 -2.10
CA ALA A 81 13.71 6.83 -0.71
C ALA A 81 12.38 6.85 0.07
N ILE A 82 12.34 6.18 1.23
CA ILE A 82 11.21 6.17 2.16
C ILE A 82 11.68 6.40 3.60
N PHE A 83 10.77 6.83 4.48
CA PHE A 83 11.02 6.89 5.92
C PHE A 83 10.76 5.53 6.58
N ALA A 84 11.74 5.05 7.34
CA ALA A 84 11.62 3.84 8.16
C ALA A 84 11.92 4.14 9.64
N PRO A 85 11.17 3.55 10.58
CA PRO A 85 11.39 3.75 12.00
C PRO A 85 12.71 3.14 12.47
N LEU A 86 13.44 3.87 13.29
CA LEU A 86 14.56 3.38 14.09
C LEU A 86 14.01 2.93 15.44
N ARG A 87 13.97 1.61 15.63
CA ARG A 87 13.56 0.97 16.87
C ARG A 87 14.78 0.77 17.76
N PHE A 88 14.66 1.10 19.04
CA PHE A 88 15.67 0.77 20.04
C PHE A 88 15.03 -0.09 21.12
N ARG A 89 15.80 -1.04 21.62
CA ARG A 89 15.41 -1.85 22.77
C ARG A 89 15.82 -1.09 24.02
N ARG A 90 14.86 -0.52 24.74
CA ARG A 90 15.13 0.02 26.08
C ARG A 90 15.34 -1.18 27.01
N LYS A 91 16.49 -1.27 27.67
CA LYS A 91 16.65 -2.22 28.79
C LYS A 91 15.91 -1.64 29.98
N SER A 92 14.99 -2.41 30.55
CA SER A 92 14.47 -2.18 31.89
C SER A 92 15.56 -2.54 32.90
N ASP A 93 15.60 -1.83 34.03
CA ASP A 93 16.45 -2.21 35.16
C ASP A 93 15.84 -3.40 35.94
N ASP A 94 14.55 -3.70 35.71
CA ASP A 94 13.88 -4.90 36.20
C ASP A 94 14.04 -6.07 35.21
N PRO A 95 14.69 -7.18 35.60
CA PRO A 95 14.85 -8.36 34.76
C PRO A 95 13.53 -9.08 34.41
N ASN A 96 12.42 -8.74 35.07
CA ASN A 96 11.10 -9.33 34.82
C ASN A 96 10.20 -8.47 33.90
N GLU A 97 10.65 -7.28 33.49
CA GLU A 97 9.94 -6.44 32.53
C GLU A 97 10.35 -6.77 31.07
N GLU A 98 9.35 -6.98 30.21
CA GLU A 98 9.60 -7.12 28.78
C GLU A 98 10.13 -5.80 28.19
N ALA A 99 11.22 -5.90 27.44
CA ALA A 99 11.84 -4.73 26.84
C ALA A 99 10.88 -4.03 25.86
N ILE A 100 10.46 -2.82 26.21
CA ILE A 100 9.57 -2.01 25.37
C ILE A 100 10.33 -1.56 24.11
N ASN A 101 9.85 -1.99 22.94
CA ASN A 101 10.33 -1.52 21.64
C ASN A 101 9.76 -0.13 21.35
N SER A 102 10.49 0.92 21.72
CA SER A 102 10.13 2.30 21.39
C SER A 102 10.73 2.74 20.05
N ILE A 103 9.99 3.57 19.31
CA ILE A 103 10.50 4.23 18.10
C ILE A 103 11.17 5.53 18.55
N ALA A 104 12.48 5.65 18.34
CA ALA A 104 13.22 6.85 18.75
C ALA A 104 13.31 7.91 17.64
N SER A 105 13.35 7.49 16.38
CA SER A 105 13.46 8.40 15.24
C SER A 105 13.11 7.69 13.93
N PHE A 106 13.18 8.40 12.81
CA PHE A 106 13.04 7.86 11.46
C PHE A 106 14.30 8.14 10.65
N LYS A 107 14.72 7.16 9.85
CA LYS A 107 15.79 7.30 8.86
C LYS A 107 15.24 7.14 7.45
N VAL A 108 15.98 7.68 6.48
CA VAL A 108 15.74 7.39 5.07
C VAL A 108 16.36 6.04 4.74
N VAL A 109 15.57 5.15 4.14
CA VAL A 109 16.02 3.90 3.55
C VAL A 109 15.58 3.84 2.10
N HIS A 110 16.17 2.94 1.32
CA HIS A 110 15.82 2.76 -0.09
C HIS A 110 15.08 1.43 -0.28
N VAL A 111 13.99 1.51 -1.02
CA VAL A 111 13.24 0.37 -1.54
C VAL A 111 13.30 0.39 -3.07
N PHE A 112 12.96 -0.74 -3.68
CA PHE A 112 12.99 -0.92 -5.12
C PHE A 112 11.66 -1.51 -5.56
N ASP A 113 11.15 -1.05 -6.69
CA ASP A 113 9.96 -1.63 -7.30
C ASP A 113 10.29 -2.96 -7.99
N ILE A 114 9.30 -3.85 -8.13
CA ILE A 114 9.42 -5.12 -8.84
C ILE A 114 9.98 -4.94 -10.25
N SER A 115 9.58 -3.88 -10.96
CA SER A 115 10.07 -3.58 -12.30
C SER A 115 11.58 -3.38 -12.36
N GLN A 116 12.24 -3.06 -11.23
CA GLN A 116 13.69 -2.88 -11.08
C GLN A 116 14.45 -4.16 -10.73
N THR A 117 13.75 -5.29 -10.67
CA THR A 117 14.30 -6.57 -10.22
C THR A 117 14.13 -7.65 -11.27
N ASP A 118 15.07 -8.59 -11.31
CA ASP A 118 14.98 -9.83 -12.07
C ASP A 118 14.94 -11.02 -11.10
N GLY A 119 14.43 -12.17 -11.55
CA GLY A 119 14.33 -13.40 -10.76
C GLY A 119 12.93 -14.00 -10.81
N ASP A 120 12.63 -14.85 -9.83
CA ASP A 120 11.39 -15.64 -9.79
C ASP A 120 10.14 -14.76 -9.70
N ASP A 121 9.06 -15.18 -10.36
CA ASP A 121 7.76 -14.51 -10.25
C ASP A 121 7.31 -14.44 -8.79
N LEU A 122 6.64 -13.34 -8.44
CA LEU A 122 6.13 -13.21 -7.08
C LEU A 122 5.09 -14.29 -6.80
N PRO A 123 5.04 -14.83 -5.57
CA PRO A 123 4.00 -15.76 -5.18
C PRO A 123 2.65 -15.06 -5.37
N GLN A 124 1.83 -15.62 -6.26
CA GLN A 124 0.45 -15.16 -6.41
C GLN A 124 -0.32 -15.56 -5.16
N PHE A 125 -1.09 -14.63 -4.60
CA PHE A 125 -2.07 -15.01 -3.60
C PHE A 125 -3.03 -16.01 -4.22
N ALA A 126 -3.39 -17.05 -3.47
CA ALA A 126 -4.42 -17.99 -3.92
C ALA A 126 -5.67 -17.18 -4.26
N GLN A 127 -6.00 -17.11 -5.55
CA GLN A 127 -7.31 -16.64 -5.97
C GLN A 127 -8.31 -17.69 -5.47
N ILE A 128 -9.30 -17.25 -4.71
CA ILE A 128 -10.42 -18.10 -4.32
C ILE A 128 -11.07 -18.52 -5.65
N SER A 129 -10.81 -19.76 -6.04
CA SER A 129 -11.32 -20.36 -7.27
C SER A 129 -11.95 -21.68 -6.88
N GLY A 130 -13.20 -21.85 -7.30
CA GLY A 130 -14.06 -22.96 -6.90
C GLY A 130 -15.52 -22.54 -6.99
N ASP A 131 -16.39 -23.52 -7.19
CA ASP A 131 -17.82 -23.37 -6.97
C ASP A 131 -18.04 -23.24 -5.45
N PRO A 132 -18.61 -22.13 -4.94
CA PRO A 132 -18.86 -21.97 -3.52
C PRO A 132 -19.86 -23.01 -2.97
N GLY A 133 -20.54 -23.78 -3.83
CA GLY A 133 -21.37 -24.91 -3.45
C GLY A 133 -22.37 -24.56 -2.35
N GLU A 134 -22.45 -25.40 -1.31
CA GLU A 134 -23.35 -25.19 -0.17
C GLU A 134 -23.00 -23.97 0.71
N LEU A 135 -21.79 -23.41 0.60
CA LEU A 135 -21.37 -22.27 1.44
C LEU A 135 -22.07 -20.98 1.01
N LEU A 136 -22.35 -20.81 -0.29
CA LEU A 136 -23.11 -19.66 -0.77
C LEU A 136 -24.54 -19.70 -0.23
N GLN A 137 -25.19 -20.87 -0.33
CA GLN A 137 -26.55 -21.06 0.15
C GLN A 137 -26.67 -20.77 1.65
N ARG A 138 -25.73 -21.29 2.46
CA ARG A 138 -25.70 -21.00 3.90
C ARG A 138 -25.51 -19.52 4.21
N LEU A 139 -24.75 -18.81 3.38
CA LEU A 139 -24.53 -17.38 3.56
C LEU A 139 -25.81 -16.60 3.21
N GLU A 140 -26.50 -16.97 2.12
CA GLU A 140 -27.80 -16.40 1.76
C GLU A 140 -28.83 -16.61 2.86
N ASP A 141 -28.91 -17.83 3.41
CA ASP A 141 -29.84 -18.17 4.48
C ASP A 141 -29.59 -17.29 5.72
N VAL A 142 -28.33 -17.11 6.14
CA VAL A 142 -27.95 -16.24 7.27
C VAL A 142 -28.28 -14.77 7.01
N VAL A 143 -28.06 -14.29 5.78
CA VAL A 143 -28.37 -12.91 5.40
C VAL A 143 -29.89 -12.67 5.45
N GLN A 144 -30.68 -13.63 4.95
CA GLN A 144 -32.14 -13.58 5.00
C GLN A 144 -32.69 -13.70 6.44
N GLU A 145 -32.15 -14.61 7.25
CA GLU A 145 -32.49 -14.74 8.68
C GLU A 145 -32.16 -13.47 9.48
N SER A 146 -31.12 -12.74 9.07
CA SER A 146 -30.76 -11.45 9.64
C SER A 146 -31.67 -10.29 9.18
N GLY A 147 -32.70 -10.58 8.38
CA GLY A 147 -33.64 -9.59 7.85
C GLY A 147 -33.08 -8.70 6.74
N ILE A 148 -31.97 -9.09 6.12
CA ILE A 148 -31.34 -8.35 5.03
C ILE A 148 -31.89 -8.91 3.72
N ALA A 149 -32.56 -8.05 2.94
CA ALA A 149 -33.01 -8.41 1.60
C ALA A 149 -31.80 -8.60 0.67
N LEU A 150 -31.73 -9.75 0.01
CA LEU A 150 -30.66 -10.09 -0.94
C LEU A 150 -31.24 -10.09 -2.35
N SER A 151 -30.65 -9.31 -3.25
CA SER A 151 -31.07 -9.18 -4.65
C SER A 151 -29.90 -9.43 -5.59
N TYR A 152 -30.14 -10.21 -6.64
CA TYR A 152 -29.17 -10.46 -7.70
C TYR A 152 -29.48 -9.58 -8.91
N GLU A 153 -28.50 -8.78 -9.35
CA GLU A 153 -28.57 -8.00 -10.57
C GLU A 153 -27.43 -8.39 -11.52
N GLU A 154 -27.76 -8.61 -12.80
CA GLU A 154 -26.74 -8.74 -13.83
C GLU A 154 -26.11 -7.38 -14.09
N LEU A 155 -24.81 -7.26 -13.82
CA LEU A 155 -24.10 -6.02 -14.09
C LEU A 155 -23.87 -5.85 -15.60
N PRO A 156 -24.14 -4.66 -16.16
CA PRO A 156 -23.86 -4.38 -17.56
C PRO A 156 -22.35 -4.48 -17.85
N PHE A 157 -22.04 -4.80 -19.11
CA PHE A 157 -20.67 -4.96 -19.58
C PHE A 157 -19.87 -3.66 -19.37
N GLY A 158 -18.74 -3.74 -18.65
CA GLY A 158 -17.86 -2.59 -18.37
C GLY A 158 -17.95 -2.00 -16.96
N THR A 159 -18.68 -2.62 -16.03
CA THR A 159 -18.77 -2.15 -14.64
C THR A 159 -17.53 -2.58 -13.82
N CYS A 160 -16.70 -1.64 -13.38
CA CYS A 160 -15.64 -1.90 -12.39
C CYS A 160 -16.27 -1.90 -10.98
N SER A 161 -16.26 -3.04 -10.29
CA SER A 161 -16.89 -3.19 -8.97
C SER A 161 -16.25 -2.32 -7.90
N ALA A 162 -17.07 -1.52 -7.20
CA ALA A 162 -16.83 -1.07 -5.84
C ALA A 162 -18.11 -1.39 -5.04
N SER A 163 -18.00 -2.24 -4.02
CA SER A 163 -19.14 -2.74 -3.25
C SER A 163 -19.85 -1.60 -2.50
N ALA A 164 -21.18 -1.63 -2.55
CA ALA A 164 -22.08 -0.51 -2.30
C ALA A 164 -22.28 -0.11 -0.83
N GLU A 165 -22.52 1.19 -0.67
CA GLU A 165 -23.02 1.89 0.52
C GLU A 165 -24.34 1.31 1.02
N VAL A 166 -24.44 1.10 2.34
CA VAL A 166 -25.72 0.99 3.03
C VAL A 166 -26.17 2.39 3.44
N ARG A 167 -27.09 3.00 2.69
CA ARG A 167 -27.92 4.10 3.18
C ARG A 167 -29.23 3.53 3.71
N GLN A 168 -29.42 3.61 5.02
CA GLN A 168 -30.72 3.39 5.66
C GLN A 168 -31.47 4.74 5.72
N SER A 169 -32.75 4.70 5.35
CA SER A 169 -33.77 5.69 5.70
C SER A 169 -34.43 5.33 7.03
#